data_AF-S3V8N9-F1
#
_entry.id   AF-S3V8N9-F1
#
_cell.length_a   1.000
_cell.length_b   1.000
_cell.length_c   1.000
_cell.angle_alpha   90.00
_cell.angle_beta   90.00
_cell.angle_gamma   90.00
#
_symmetry.space_group_name_H-M   'P 1'
#
loop_
_entity.id
_entity.type
_entity.pdbx_description
1 polymer ?
#
loop_
_entity_poly.entity_id
_entity_poly.type
_entity_poly.pdbx_seq_one_letter_code
_entity_poly.pdbx_strand_id
1 'polypeptide(L)' 'MPPPNKLILKEENSKVTITLSKKSISFFKDQSKKSGIPYQTMIKKVLDLYTDHYAK' A
#
# COMPACT_ATOMS: atom_id res chain seq x y z
N MET A 1 -16.91 17.37 25.16
CA MET A 1 -16.37 16.70 23.96
C MET A 1 -14.98 16.20 24.25
N PRO A 2 -14.60 14.98 23.82
CA PRO A 2 -13.25 14.48 24.01
C PRO A 2 -12.23 15.37 23.26
N PRO A 3 -11.03 15.57 23.81
CA PRO A 3 -10.03 16.45 23.22
C PRO A 3 -9.45 15.88 21.91
N PRO A 4 -9.17 16.73 20.90
CA PRO A 4 -8.76 16.34 19.55
C PRO A 4 -7.43 15.57 19.48
N ASN A 5 -6.65 15.54 20.55
CA ASN A 5 -5.35 14.86 20.62
C ASN A 5 -5.41 13.33 20.83
N LYS A 6 -6.60 12.71 20.86
CA LYS A 6 -6.76 11.26 21.07
C LYS A 6 -7.25 10.47 19.85
N LEU A 7 -7.28 11.09 18.66
CA LEU A 7 -7.84 10.50 17.44
C LEU A 7 -6.80 10.28 16.33
N ILE A 8 -5.52 10.13 16.67
CA ILE A 8 -4.51 9.73 15.70
C ILE A 8 -4.07 8.31 16.05
N LEU A 9 -4.86 7.32 15.63
CA LEU A 9 -4.38 5.95 15.47
C LEU A 9 -3.29 6.01 14.38
N LYS A 10 -2.03 6.20 14.80
CA LYS A 10 -0.91 6.08 13.88
C LYS A 10 -0.80 4.61 13.51
N GLU A 11 -1.21 4.24 12.30
CA GLU A 11 -0.91 2.93 11.76
C GLU A 11 0.61 2.71 11.82
N GLU A 12 1.05 1.63 12.48
CA GLU A 12 2.45 1.24 12.55
C GLU A 12 2.93 0.81 11.16
N ASN A 13 3.50 1.75 10.40
CA ASN A 13 4.05 1.47 9.08
C ASN A 13 5.57 1.29 9.20
N SER A 14 6.08 0.14 8.76
CA SER A 14 7.52 -0.11 8.63
C SER A 14 7.98 0.13 7.19
N LYS A 15 9.04 0.92 7.00
CA LYS A 15 9.66 1.13 5.68
C LYS A 15 10.64 -0.01 5.40
N VAL A 16 10.43 -0.71 4.29
CA VAL A 16 11.30 -1.78 3.82
C VAL A 16 11.72 -1.55 2.37
N THR A 17 12.87 -2.07 1.99
CA THR A 17 13.34 -2.09 0.59
C THR A 17 13.20 -3.50 0.06
N ILE A 18 12.41 -3.67 -1.00
CA ILE A 18 12.21 -4.96 -1.68
C ILE A 18 12.50 -4.81 -3.17
N THR A 19 13.15 -5.82 -3.76
CA THR A 19 13.41 -5.85 -5.21
C THR A 19 12.24 -6.52 -5.92
N LEU A 20 11.62 -5.82 -6.87
CA LEU A 20 10.52 -6.33 -7.68
C LEU A 20 10.96 -6.51 -9.13
N SER A 21 10.31 -7.45 -9.84
CA SER A 21 10.59 -7.66 -11.26
C SER A 21 10.21 -6.43 -12.10
N LYS A 22 10.96 -6.17 -13.19
CA LYS A 22 10.64 -5.09 -14.14
C LYS A 22 9.22 -5.20 -14.69
N LYS A 23 8.75 -6.44 -14.94
CA LYS A 23 7.40 -6.73 -15.44
C LYS A 23 6.34 -6.26 -14.44
N SER A 24 6.50 -6.59 -13.15
CA SER A 24 5.58 -6.16 -12.09
C SER A 24 5.51 -4.64 -11.99
N ILE A 25 6.67 -3.96 -12.00
CA ILE A 25 6.72 -2.49 -11.93
C ILE A 25 6.05 -1.84 -13.16
N SER A 26 6.28 -2.36 -14.36
CA SER A 26 5.65 -1.84 -15.58
C SER A 26 4.13 -1.93 -15.50
N PHE A 27 3.61 -3.09 -15.08
CA PHE A 27 2.17 -3.31 -14.94
C PHE A 27 1.52 -2.24 -14.04
N PHE A 28 2.06 -2.01 -12.83
CA PHE A 28 1.47 -1.04 -11.91
C PHE A 28 1.64 0.41 -12.40
N LYS A 29 2.74 0.74 -13.10
CA LYS A 29 2.90 2.06 -13.73
C LYS A 29 1.85 2.32 -14.80
N ASP A 30 1.50 1.32 -15.60
CA ASP A 30 0.48 1.46 -16.64
C ASP A 30 -0.93 1.60 -16.03
N GLN A 31 -1.22 0.84 -14.96
CA GLN A 31 -2.48 0.99 -14.22
C GLN A 31 -2.59 2.35 -13.50
N SER A 32 -1.46 2.85 -12.98
CA SER A 32 -1.38 4.16 -12.35
C SER A 32 -1.76 5.29 -13.30
N LYS A 33 -1.25 5.25 -14.55
CA LYS A 33 -1.60 6.23 -15.59
C LYS A 33 -3.09 6.23 -15.93
N LYS A 34 -3.74 5.06 -15.92
CA LYS A 34 -5.17 4.91 -16.25
C LYS A 34 -6.08 5.36 -15.12
N SER A 35 -5.68 5.11 -13.88
CA SER A 35 -6.54 5.27 -12.70
C SER A 35 -6.27 6.57 -11.93
N GLY A 36 -5.14 7.23 -12.18
CA GLY A 36 -4.67 8.39 -11.39
C GLY A 36 -4.14 8.02 -10.00
N ILE A 37 -4.08 6.73 -9.66
CA ILE A 37 -3.63 6.24 -8.36
C ILE A 37 -2.11 5.97 -8.42
N PRO A 38 -1.30 6.39 -7.44
CA PRO A 38 0.12 6.07 -7.42
C PRO A 38 0.39 4.57 -7.43
N TYR A 39 1.32 4.11 -8.29
CA TYR A 39 1.65 2.69 -8.43
C TYR A 39 2.16 2.07 -7.12
N GLN A 40 2.82 2.85 -6.25
CA GLN A 40 3.25 2.38 -4.93
C GLN A 40 2.06 2.02 -4.03
N THR A 41 0.99 2.80 -4.07
CA THR A 41 -0.25 2.54 -3.31
C THR A 41 -0.89 1.23 -3.77
N MET A 42 -0.88 0.97 -5.09
CA MET A 42 -1.38 -0.29 -5.64
C MET A 42 -0.55 -1.48 -5.15
N ILE A 43 0.78 -1.37 -5.16
CA ILE A 43 1.68 -2.42 -4.65
C ILE A 43 1.40 -2.69 -3.17
N LYS A 44 1.32 -1.63 -2.34
CA LYS A 44 0.98 -1.78 -0.92
C LYS A 44 -0.34 -2.52 -0.75
N LYS A 45 -1.38 -2.11 -1.49
CA LYS A 45 -2.71 -2.72 -1.37
C LYS A 45 -2.72 -4.21 -1.75
N VAL A 46 -1.93 -4.62 -2.74
CA VAL A 46 -1.79 -6.04 -3.09
C VAL A 46 -1.13 -6.84 -1.96
N LEU A 47 -0.11 -6.29 -1.31
CA LEU A 47 0.54 -6.94 -0.16
C LEU A 47 -0.41 -7.04 1.05
N ASP A 48 -1.17 -5.98 1.31
CA ASP A 48 -2.18 -5.97 2.38
C ASP A 48 -3.24 -7.06 2.12
N LEU A 49 -3.80 -7.11 0.90
CA LEU A 49 -4.80 -8.12 0.51
C LEU A 49 -4.27 -9.56 0.58
N TYR A 50 -3.02 -9.76 0.18
CA TYR A 50 -2.37 -11.06 0.31
C TYR A 50 -2.27 -11.47 1.78
N THR A 51 -1.83 -10.56 2.65
CA THR A 51 -1.73 -10.82 4.09
C THR A 51 -3.09 -11.11 4.68
N ASP A 52 -4.11 -10.30 4.38
CA ASP A 52 -5.49 -10.50 4.86
C ASP A 52 -6.06 -11.88 4.46
N HIS A 53 -5.67 -12.37 3.28
CA HIS A 53 -6.12 -13.67 2.77
C HIS A 53 -5.46 -14.86 3.47
N TYR A 54 -4.17 -14.75 3.80
CA TYR A 54 -3.37 -15.88 4.32
C TYR A 54 -3.06 -15.82 5.82
N ALA A 55 -3.30 -14.69 6.49
CA ALA A 55 -3.11 -14.55 7.93
C ALA A 55 -4.32 -15.02 8.78
N LYS A 56 -5.29 -15.69 8.15
CA LYS A 56 -6.44 -16.31 8.81
C LYS A 56 -6.14 -17.69 9.37
#